data_AF-A0A0J6L3H0-F1
#
_entry.id   AF-A0A0J6L3H0-F1
#
_cell.length_a   1.000
_cell.length_b   1.000
_cell.length_c   1.000
_cell.angle_alpha   90.00
_cell.angle_beta   90.00
_cell.angle_gamma   90.00
#
_symmetry.space_group_name_H-M   'P 1'
#
loop_
_entity.id
_entity.type
_entity.pdbx_description
1 polymer ?
#
loop_
_entity_poly.entity_id
_entity_poly.type
_entity_poly.pdbx_seq_one_letter_code
_entity_poly.pdbx_strand_id
1 'polypeptide(L)'
;MFSIKNYNSLVEGNITPEAFVNERGYLDEKFDYTKLGAKVYATDAYRHKYESKLDKYGFFSINRLPVNTRDYNFYVEVPGHLTSRLTTKLGLTPKK
;
A
#
# COMPACT_ATOMS: atom_id res chain seq x y z
N MET A 1 18.60 -6.17 30.82
CA MET A 1 18.06 -5.05 30.02
C MET A 1 17.32 -5.64 28.83
N PHE A 2 16.03 -5.38 28.69
CA PHE A 2 15.24 -5.89 27.55
C PHE A 2 14.96 -4.74 26.57
N SER A 3 15.13 -5.01 25.27
CA SER A 3 14.80 -4.08 24.20
C SER A 3 13.62 -4.64 23.42
N ILE A 4 12.51 -3.92 23.39
CA ILE A 4 11.34 -4.24 22.57
C ILE A 4 11.63 -3.70 21.17
N LYS A 5 11.86 -4.59 20.21
CA LYS A 5 11.98 -4.24 18.79
C LYS A 5 10.68 -4.62 18.08
N ASN A 6 10.04 -3.64 17.43
CA ASN A 6 8.89 -3.91 16.59
C ASN A 6 9.37 -4.49 15.26
N TYR A 7 9.13 -5.79 15.04
CA TYR A 7 9.50 -6.49 13.80
C TYR A 7 8.47 -6.32 12.69
N ASN A 8 7.37 -5.60 12.93
CA ASN A 8 6.29 -5.44 11.99
C ASN A 8 6.08 -3.97 11.65
N SER A 9 5.99 -3.67 10.36
CA SER A 9 5.60 -2.35 9.86
C SER A 9 4.12 -2.32 9.48
N LEU A 10 3.52 -1.14 9.67
CA LEU A 10 2.24 -0.74 9.11
C LEU A 10 2.53 0.18 7.92
N VAL A 11 1.96 -0.13 6.77
CA VAL A 11 2.00 0.72 5.59
C VAL A 11 0.59 1.21 5.31
N GLU A 12 0.43 2.52 5.20
CA GLU A 12 -0.83 3.19 4.94
C GLU A 12 -0.68 4.10 3.72
N GLY A 13 -1.76 4.25 2.96
CA GLY A 13 -1.77 5.11 1.78
C GLY A 13 -3.17 5.21 1.20
N ASN A 14 -3.29 6.01 0.15
CA ASN A 14 -4.52 6.13 -0.63
C ASN A 14 -4.24 5.64 -2.05
N ILE A 15 -5.20 4.96 -2.66
CA ILE A 15 -5.20 4.79 -4.10
C ILE A 15 -5.62 6.10 -4.75
N THR A 16 -5.07 6.42 -5.91
CA THR A 16 -5.47 7.62 -6.67
C THR A 16 -5.68 7.22 -8.12
N PRO A 17 -6.76 6.50 -8.46
CA PRO A 17 -7.05 6.18 -9.84
C PRO A 17 -7.53 7.47 -10.51
N GLU A 18 -6.71 8.01 -11.42
CA GLU A 18 -6.85 9.37 -11.99
C GLU A 18 -8.25 9.65 -12.56
N ALA A 19 -8.93 8.64 -13.11
CA ALA A 19 -10.28 8.75 -13.65
C ALA A 19 -11.39 9.04 -12.60
N PHE A 20 -11.09 8.88 -11.31
CA PHE A 20 -12.04 9.04 -10.19
C PHE A 20 -11.67 10.19 -9.26
N VAL A 21 -10.75 11.05 -9.71
CA VAL A 21 -10.33 12.25 -9.01
C VAL A 21 -11.23 13.41 -9.44
N ASN A 22 -11.76 14.13 -8.46
CA ASN A 22 -12.58 15.33 -8.69
C ASN A 22 -11.72 16.53 -9.14
N GLU A 23 -12.36 17.63 -9.52
CA GLU A 23 -11.69 18.87 -9.95
C GLU A 23 -10.74 19.46 -8.89
N ARG A 24 -10.86 19.04 -7.62
CA ARG A 24 -10.00 19.48 -6.51
C ARG A 24 -8.79 18.56 -6.29
N GLY A 25 -8.62 17.50 -7.08
CA GLY A 25 -7.50 16.57 -6.93
C GLY A 25 -7.72 15.48 -5.88
N TYR A 26 -8.94 15.32 -5.36
CA TYR A 26 -9.27 14.29 -4.36
C TYR A 26 -10.17 13.21 -4.96
N LEU A 27 -10.15 12.02 -4.36
CA LEU A 27 -11.15 11.01 -4.62
C LEU A 27 -12.55 11.55 -4.30
N ASP A 28 -13.51 11.37 -5.22
CA ASP A 28 -14.90 11.74 -4.97
C ASP A 28 -15.53 10.72 -4.01
N GLU A 29 -15.90 11.20 -2.82
CA GLU A 29 -16.50 10.41 -1.73
C GLU A 29 -17.85 9.76 -2.09
N LYS A 30 -18.44 10.13 -3.23
CA LYS A 30 -19.64 9.49 -3.78
C LYS A 30 -19.37 8.06 -4.28
N PHE A 31 -18.12 7.73 -4.61
CA PHE A 31 -17.75 6.40 -5.07
C PHE A 31 -17.34 5.50 -3.91
N ASP A 32 -17.75 4.23 -4.00
CA ASP A 32 -17.23 3.19 -3.13
C ASP A 32 -16.07 2.50 -3.85
N TYR A 33 -14.85 2.87 -3.46
CA TYR A 33 -13.63 2.40 -4.11
C TYR A 33 -13.37 0.90 -3.92
N THR A 34 -14.02 0.25 -2.95
CA THR A 34 -13.95 -1.22 -2.81
C THR A 34 -14.61 -1.95 -3.97
N LYS A 35 -15.53 -1.29 -4.69
CA LYS A 35 -16.25 -1.87 -5.84
C LYS A 35 -15.45 -1.80 -7.15
N LEU A 36 -14.33 -1.08 -7.18
CA LEU A 36 -13.47 -1.00 -8.37
C LEU A 36 -12.76 -2.32 -8.69
N GLY A 37 -12.80 -3.30 -7.78
CA GLY A 37 -11.98 -4.51 -7.90
C GLY A 37 -10.48 -4.22 -7.75
N ALA A 38 -10.15 -3.06 -7.17
CA ALA A 38 -8.78 -2.65 -6.92
C ALA A 38 -8.11 -3.59 -5.93
N LYS A 39 -6.89 -4.04 -6.23
CA LYS A 39 -6.07 -4.86 -5.35
C LYS A 39 -4.81 -4.08 -4.99
N VAL A 40 -4.61 -3.89 -3.69
CA VAL A 40 -3.38 -3.32 -3.16
C VAL A 40 -2.69 -4.38 -2.32
N TYR A 41 -1.42 -4.66 -2.63
CA TYR A 41 -0.64 -5.67 -1.92
C TYR A 41 0.85 -5.38 -2.01
N ALA A 42 1.62 -5.98 -1.10
CA ALA A 42 3.07 -5.95 -1.15
C ALA A 42 3.63 -7.37 -1.38
N THR A 43 4.83 -7.45 -1.94
CA THR A 43 5.62 -8.68 -1.98
C THR A 43 7.04 -8.44 -1.48
N ASP A 44 7.60 -9.43 -0.79
CA ASP A 44 9.01 -9.43 -0.43
C ASP A 44 9.88 -10.10 -1.51
N ALA A 45 11.19 -10.15 -1.28
CA ALA A 45 12.15 -10.79 -2.18
C ALA A 45 11.91 -12.31 -2.39
N TYR A 46 11.14 -12.95 -1.51
CA TYR A 46 10.76 -14.36 -1.61
C TYR A 46 9.37 -14.55 -2.22
N ARG A 47 8.76 -13.47 -2.72
CA ARG A 47 7.42 -13.44 -3.33
C ARG A 47 6.30 -13.79 -2.36
N HIS A 48 6.51 -13.68 -1.05
CA HIS A 48 5.40 -13.75 -0.11
C HIS A 48 4.50 -12.54 -0.34
N LYS A 49 3.18 -12.77 -0.41
CA LYS A 49 2.20 -11.73 -0.69
C LYS A 49 1.55 -11.25 0.62
N TYR A 50 1.50 -9.94 0.79
CA TYR A 50 0.88 -9.26 1.92
C TYR A 50 -0.28 -8.40 1.40
N GLU A 51 -1.52 -8.88 1.60
CA GLU A 51 -2.72 -8.18 1.15
C GLU A 51 -3.02 -6.96 2.02
N SER A 52 -3.54 -5.91 1.40
CA SER A 52 -4.07 -4.75 2.12
C SER A 52 -5.52 -4.95 2.53
N LYS A 53 -5.99 -4.08 3.42
CA LYS A 53 -7.41 -3.76 3.58
C LYS A 53 -7.67 -2.41 2.94
N LEU A 54 -8.48 -2.39 1.89
CA LEU A 54 -8.98 -1.18 1.23
C LEU A 54 -10.33 -0.80 1.83
N ASP A 55 -10.51 0.46 2.19
CA ASP A 55 -11.80 0.99 2.62
C ASP A 55 -12.57 1.64 1.45
N LYS A 56 -13.81 2.05 1.74
CA LYS A 56 -14.69 2.67 0.75
C LYS A 56 -14.21 4.01 0.22
N TYR A 57 -13.25 4.66 0.88
CA TYR A 57 -12.69 5.95 0.50
C TYR A 57 -11.38 5.83 -0.28
N GLY A 58 -10.93 4.60 -0.56
CA GLY A 58 -9.68 4.35 -1.27
C GLY A 58 -8.45 4.36 -0.36
N PHE A 59 -8.64 4.46 0.96
CA PHE A 59 -7.55 4.31 1.91
C PHE A 59 -7.23 2.82 2.09
N PHE A 60 -5.95 2.47 2.06
CA PHE A 60 -5.50 1.11 2.28
C PHE A 60 -4.50 1.00 3.43
N SER A 61 -4.54 -0.12 4.14
CA SER A 61 -3.56 -0.49 5.16
C SER A 61 -3.02 -1.90 4.93
N ILE A 62 -1.69 -2.06 4.96
CA ILE A 62 -1.02 -3.36 4.95
C ILE A 62 -0.35 -3.53 6.31
N ASN A 63 -0.80 -4.54 7.04
CA ASN A 63 -0.36 -4.83 8.40
C ASN A 63 0.66 -5.97 8.42
N ARG A 64 1.52 -5.97 9.45
CA ARG A 64 2.44 -7.07 9.74
C ARG A 64 3.43 -7.37 8.62
N LEU A 65 3.96 -6.34 7.96
CA LEU A 65 5.10 -6.53 7.05
C LEU A 65 6.37 -6.70 7.89
N PRO A 66 7.07 -7.84 7.77
CA PRO A 66 8.30 -8.05 8.51
C PRO A 66 9.35 -6.99 8.14
N VAL A 67 9.92 -6.30 9.13
CA VAL A 67 11.06 -5.41 8.89
C VAL A 67 12.23 -6.28 8.40
N ASN A 68 12.74 -5.98 7.22
CA ASN A 68 13.89 -6.66 6.65
C ASN A 68 14.78 -5.67 5.88
N THR A 69 16.01 -6.09 5.57
CA THR A 69 17.00 -5.24 4.87
C THR A 69 16.79 -5.19 3.36
N ARG A 70 15.85 -5.99 2.84
CA ARG A 70 15.53 -6.11 1.42
C ARG A 70 14.35 -5.20 1.07
N ASP A 71 14.17 -5.02 -0.23
CA ASP A 71 13.14 -4.15 -0.76
C ASP A 71 11.81 -4.91 -0.81
N TYR A 72 10.73 -4.18 -0.59
CA TYR A 72 9.37 -4.61 -0.85
C TYR A 72 8.92 -4.02 -2.19
N ASN A 73 8.16 -4.81 -2.95
CA ASN A 73 7.42 -4.31 -4.10
C ASN A 73 5.96 -4.15 -3.70
N PHE A 74 5.46 -2.93 -3.76
CA PHE A 74 4.06 -2.57 -3.58
C PHE A 74 3.38 -2.50 -4.93
N TYR A 75 2.16 -3.00 -5.01
CA TYR A 75 1.36 -3.06 -6.22
C TYR A 75 -0.01 -2.47 -5.96
N VAL A 76 -0.48 -1.70 -6.95
CA VAL A 76 -1.87 -1.27 -7.05
C VAL A 76 -2.37 -1.73 -8.42
N GLU A 77 -3.27 -2.70 -8.42
CA GLU A 77 -3.93 -3.21 -9.61
C GLU A 77 -5.36 -2.72 -9.64
N VAL A 78 -5.77 -2.05 -10.71
CA VAL A 78 -7.17 -1.68 -10.95
C VAL A 78 -7.56 -2.25 -12.31
N PRO A 79 -8.63 -3.06 -12.41
CA PRO A 79 -9.11 -3.58 -13.69
C PRO A 79 -9.25 -2.47 -14.74
N GLY A 80 -8.75 -2.74 -15.95
CA GLY A 80 -8.77 -1.76 -17.05
C GLY A 80 -7.72 -0.64 -16.94
N HIS A 81 -6.82 -0.67 -15.96
CA HIS A 81 -5.73 0.29 -15.79
C HIS A 81 -4.37 -0.41 -15.72
N LEU A 82 -3.30 0.35 -15.98
CA LEU A 82 -1.94 -0.16 -15.79
C LEU A 82 -1.65 -0.39 -14.31
N THR A 83 -1.04 -1.53 -14.00
CA THR A 83 -0.59 -1.83 -12.64
C THR A 83 0.50 -0.85 -12.22
N SER A 84 0.27 -0.15 -11.11
CA SER A 84 1.29 0.70 -10.49
C SER A 84 2.18 -0.13 -9.58
N ARG A 85 3.49 0.06 -9.66
CA ARG A 85 4.48 -0.65 -8.82
C ARG A 85 5.47 0.32 -8.18
N LEU A 86 5.66 0.20 -6.88
CA LEU A 86 6.68 0.93 -6.11
C LEU A 86 7.61 -0.06 -5.41
N THR A 87 8.92 0.10 -5.57
CA THR A 87 9.92 -0.70 -4.85
C THR A 87 10.58 0.17 -3.79
N THR A 88 10.50 -0.25 -2.52
CA THR A 88 11.08 0.53 -1.41
C THR A 88 11.46 -0.33 -0.20
N LYS A 89 12.38 0.16 0.63
CA LYS A 89 12.77 -0.46 1.91
C LYS A 89 11.85 0.03 3.03
N LEU A 90 11.39 -0.91 3.86
CA LEU A 90 10.65 -0.59 5.08
C LEU A 90 11.59 -0.56 6.29
N GLY A 91 11.56 0.53 7.05
CA GLY A 91 12.20 0.57 8.39
C GLY A 91 13.69 0.91 8.44
N LEU A 92 14.31 1.39 7.36
CA LEU A 92 15.65 1.96 7.41
C LEU A 92 15.64 3.35 6.76
N THR A 93 15.04 4.33 7.44
CA THR A 93 15.31 5.73 7.13
C THR A 93 16.79 5.98 7.47
N PRO A 94 17.67 6.31 6.50
CA PRO A 94 18.98 6.82 6.88
C PRO A 94 18.73 8.10 7.67
N LYS A 95 19.18 8.14 8.93
CA LYS A 95 19.28 9.41 9.64
C LYS A 95 20.18 10.31 8.79
N LYS A 96 19.61 11.40 8.28
CA LYS A 96 20.41 12.55 7.84
C LYS A 96 21.08 13.17 9.05
#